data_AF-A0A4X2LW71-F1
#
_entry.id   AF-A0A4X2LW71-F1
#
_cell.length_a   1.000
_cell.length_b   1.000
_cell.length_c   1.000
_cell.angle_alpha   90.00
_cell.angle_beta   90.00
_cell.angle_gamma   90.00
#
_symmetry.space_group_name_H-M   'P 1'
#
loop_
_entity.id
_entity.type
_entity.pdbx_description
1 polymer ?
#
loop_
_entity_poly.entity_id
_entity_poly.type
_entity_poly.pdbx_seq_one_letter_code
_entity_poly.pdbx_strand_id
1 'polypeptide(L)' 'MAPSRNGMILKPHFHKDWQRRAATWFNQAAREIRRRNACQAKARRIAPRLASGPIRKTKQPLRTFKYRMK' A
#
# COMPACT_ATOMS: atom_id res chain seq x y z
N MET A 1 17.21 28.71 9.54
CA MET A 1 17.86 28.38 10.83
C MET A 1 19.34 28.21 10.57
N ALA A 2 20.19 28.91 11.30
CA ALA A 2 21.63 28.71 11.19
C ALA A 2 22.05 27.44 11.96
N PRO A 3 22.95 26.61 11.43
CA PRO A 3 23.50 25.49 12.17
C PRO A 3 24.28 26.00 13.39
N SER A 4 24.01 25.42 14.56
CA SER A 4 24.59 25.86 15.84
C SER A 4 25.92 25.15 16.19
N ARG A 5 26.16 23.94 15.66
CA ARG A 5 27.37 23.12 15.88
C ARG A 5 27.60 22.18 14.69
N ASN A 6 28.57 21.28 14.77
CA ASN A 6 28.92 20.29 13.74
C ASN A 6 27.90 19.14 13.59
N GLY A 7 26.63 19.48 13.34
CA GLY A 7 25.58 18.51 13.01
C GLY A 7 25.49 18.27 11.50
N MET A 8 24.83 17.18 11.10
CA MET A 8 24.56 16.92 9.69
C MET A 8 23.70 18.03 9.06
N ILE A 9 24.11 18.46 7.87
CA ILE A 9 23.30 19.36 7.04
C ILE A 9 22.16 18.53 6.45
N LEU A 10 20.96 18.71 7.00
CA LEU A 10 19.75 18.08 6.48
C LEU A 10 19.30 18.78 5.19
N LYS A 11 18.83 18.00 4.21
CA LYS A 11 18.12 18.50 3.01
C LYS A 11 16.63 18.14 3.11
N PRO A 12 15.84 18.80 3.97
CA PRO A 12 14.43 18.49 4.12
C PRO A 12 13.66 18.86 2.85
N HIS A 13 12.98 17.88 2.24
CA HIS A 13 12.21 18.08 1.01
C HIS A 13 10.83 18.73 1.24
N PHE A 14 10.77 19.72 2.14
CA PHE A 14 9.57 20.52 2.47
C PHE A 14 9.59 21.90 1.78
N HIS A 15 10.10 21.98 0.55
CA HIS A 15 10.24 23.24 -0.20
C HIS A 15 8.94 23.73 -0.87
N LYS A 16 7.90 22.89 -0.90
CA LYS A 16 6.60 23.19 -1.50
C LYS A 16 5.52 23.21 -0.42
N ASP A 17 4.33 23.71 -0.76
CA ASP A 17 3.13 23.67 0.09
C ASP A 17 2.68 22.23 0.40
N TRP A 18 3.38 21.55 1.30
CA TRP A 18 3.16 20.15 1.65
C TRP A 18 1.94 19.99 2.55
N GLN A 19 1.63 21.00 3.38
CA GLN A 19 0.50 20.97 4.31
C GLN A 19 -0.83 20.75 3.59
N ARG A 20 -1.01 21.36 2.41
CA ARG A 20 -2.19 21.17 1.54
C ARG A 20 -2.32 19.75 0.97
N ARG A 21 -1.23 18.97 0.96
CA ARG A 21 -1.14 17.61 0.39
C ARG A 21 -0.89 16.55 1.47
N ALA A 22 -1.10 16.88 2.74
CA ALA A 22 -0.98 15.91 3.82
C ALA A 22 -2.09 14.86 3.71
N ALA A 23 -1.72 13.61 3.48
CA ALA A 23 -2.65 12.48 3.53
C ALA A 23 -2.62 11.86 4.94
N THR A 24 -3.80 11.78 5.58
CA THR A 24 -3.96 11.13 6.89
C THR A 24 -4.58 9.74 6.74
N TRP A 25 -4.38 8.90 7.76
CA TRP A 25 -4.79 7.48 7.75
C TRP A 25 -5.88 7.17 8.79
N PHE A 26 -6.60 8.18 9.29
CA PHE A 26 -7.68 7.98 10.28
C PHE A 26 -8.80 7.07 9.79
N ASN A 27 -9.02 7.01 8.47
CA ASN A 27 -10.01 6.14 7.85
C ASN A 27 -9.54 4.68 7.62
N GLN A 28 -8.36 4.29 8.10
CA GLN A 28 -7.78 2.96 7.87
C GLN A 28 -8.67 1.82 8.40
N ALA A 29 -9.19 1.95 9.62
CA ALA A 29 -10.09 0.96 10.23
C ALA A 29 -11.40 0.83 9.44
N ALA A 30 -12.03 1.95 9.10
CA ALA A 30 -13.24 1.97 8.27
C ALA A 30 -12.99 1.34 6.88
N ARG A 31 -11.82 1.59 6.27
CA ARG A 31 -11.43 1.00 4.98
C ARG A 31 -11.19 -0.51 5.09
N GLU A 32 -10.71 -1.02 6.22
CA GLU A 32 -10.60 -2.45 6.47
C GLU A 32 -11.97 -3.12 6.58
N ILE A 33 -12.86 -2.58 7.43
CA ILE A 33 -14.22 -3.11 7.61
C ILE A 33 -14.97 -3.10 6.27
N ARG A 34 -14.88 -2.01 5.52
CA ARG A 34 -15.49 -1.90 4.18
C ARG A 34 -14.98 -2.97 3.22
N ARG A 35 -13.68 -3.24 3.20
CA ARG A 35 -13.10 -4.32 2.36
C ARG A 35 -13.58 -5.69 2.80
N ARG A 36 -13.60 -5.97 4.10
CA ARG A 36 -14.08 -7.25 4.66
C ARG A 36 -15.55 -7.51 4.29
N ASN A 37 -16.41 -6.53 4.50
CA ASN A 37 -17.83 -6.63 4.17
C ASN A 37 -18.07 -6.84 2.66
N ALA A 38 -17.35 -6.11 1.81
CA ALA A 38 -17.42 -6.29 0.37
C ALA A 38 -16.95 -7.69 -0.08
N CYS A 39 -15.87 -8.22 0.53
CA CYS A 39 -15.41 -9.58 0.28
C CYS A 39 -16.45 -10.63 0.69
N GLN A 40 -17.07 -10.48 1.86
CA GLN A 40 -18.12 -11.39 2.35
C GLN A 40 -19.37 -11.35 1.45
N ALA A 41 -19.83 -10.16 1.07
CA ALA A 41 -20.97 -10.00 0.16
C ALA A 41 -20.69 -10.65 -1.21
N LYS A 42 -19.49 -10.45 -1.75
CA LYS A 42 -19.05 -11.10 -3.00
C LYS A 42 -19.05 -12.63 -2.89
N ALA A 43 -18.54 -13.18 -1.78
CA ALA A 43 -18.50 -14.63 -1.56
C ALA A 43 -19.91 -15.23 -1.49
N ARG A 44 -20.83 -14.61 -0.74
CA ARG A 44 -22.24 -15.03 -0.65
C ARG A 44 -22.93 -15.02 -2.01
N ARG A 45 -22.68 -14.01 -2.85
CA ARG A 45 -23.26 -13.89 -4.19
C ARG A 45 -22.79 -14.98 -5.17
N ILE A 46 -21.56 -15.49 -5.01
CA ILE A 46 -20.91 -16.41 -5.95
C ILE A 46 -21.05 -17.89 -5.50
N ALA A 47 -21.51 -18.13 -4.27
CA ALA A 47 -21.71 -19.48 -3.74
C ALA A 47 -22.56 -20.35 -4.71
N PRO A 48 -22.14 -21.60 -4.98
CA PRO A 48 -21.12 -22.41 -4.31
C PRO A 48 -19.67 -22.27 -4.84
N ARG A 49 -19.41 -21.37 -5.79
CA ARG A 49 -18.07 -21.24 -6.41
C ARG A 49 -17.06 -20.56 -5.48
N LEU A 50 -15.77 -20.83 -5.70
CA LEU A 50 -14.68 -20.24 -4.92
C LEU A 50 -14.64 -18.70 -5.04
N ALA A 51 -14.60 -18.01 -3.91
CA ALA A 51 -14.63 -16.53 -3.86
C ALA A 51 -13.28 -15.87 -4.22
N SER A 52 -12.18 -16.62 -4.21
CA SER A 52 -10.81 -16.14 -4.48
C SER A 52 -10.56 -15.75 -5.94
N GLY A 53 -11.52 -16.01 -6.83
CA GLY A 53 -11.46 -15.69 -8.25
C GLY A 53 -10.92 -16.85 -9.10
N PRO A 54 -10.70 -16.61 -10.40
CA PRO A 54 -10.20 -17.63 -11.32
C PRO A 54 -8.77 -18.08 -11.00
N ILE A 55 -8.42 -19.29 -11.45
CA ILE A 55 -7.06 -19.82 -11.38
C ILE A 55 -6.12 -18.88 -12.15
N ARG A 56 -4.99 -18.53 -11.53
CA ARG A 56 -3.96 -17.67 -12.14
C ARG A 56 -2.85 -18.53 -12.73
N LYS A 57 -2.31 -18.12 -13.88
CA LYS A 57 -1.13 -18.75 -14.49
C LYS A 57 0.10 -18.59 -13.57
N THR A 58 1.02 -19.54 -13.64
CA THR A 58 2.34 -19.40 -13.00
C THR A 58 3.03 -18.14 -13.51
N LYS A 59 3.51 -17.30 -12.60
CA LYS A 59 4.20 -16.06 -12.96
C LYS A 59 5.58 -16.39 -13.54
N GLN A 60 5.98 -15.66 -14.57
CA GLN A 60 7.36 -15.65 -15.03
C GLN A 60 8.28 -15.13 -13.90
N PRO A 61 9.54 -15.59 -13.83
CA PRO A 61 10.47 -15.14 -12.81
C PRO A 61 10.66 -13.62 -12.85
N LEU A 62 10.80 -13.02 -11.67
CA LEU A 62 10.98 -11.57 -11.55
C LEU A 62 12.24 -11.11 -12.30
N ARG A 63 12.15 -9.95 -12.96
CA ARG A 63 13.10 -9.49 -14.00
C ARG A 63 14.56 -9.41 -13.55
N THR A 64 14.82 -9.19 -12.27
CA THR A 64 16.19 -9.03 -11.75
C THR A 64 16.64 -10.29 -11.02
N PHE A 65 17.91 -10.64 -11.14
CA PHE A 65 18.53 -11.80 -10.48
C PHE A 65 18.19 -11.90 -8.98
N LYS A 66 18.18 -10.76 -8.27
CA LYS A 66 17.84 -10.64 -6.84
C LYS A 66 16.49 -11.28 -6.45
N TYR A 67 15.53 -11.33 -7.37
CA TYR A 67 14.17 -11.81 -7.09
C TYR A 67 13.78 -13.04 -7.93
N ARG A 68 14.72 -13.60 -8.69
CA ARG A 68 14.48 -14.75 -9.56
C ARG A 68 14.33 -16.07 -8.79
N MET A 69 14.96 -16.16 -7.62
CA MET A 69 15.01 -17.34 -6.76
C MET A 69 14.09 -17.23 -5.53
N LYS A 70 13.26 -16.19 -5.46
CA LYS A 70 12.26 -16.00 -4.40
C LYS A 70 10.92 -16.60 -4.79
#